data_AF-A0A7J0DGT3-F1
#
_entry.id   AF-A0A7J0DGT3-F1
#
_cell.length_a   1.000
_cell.length_b   1.000
_cell.length_c   1.000
_cell.angle_alpha   90.00
_cell.angle_beta   90.00
_cell.angle_gamma   90.00
#
_symmetry.space_group_name_H-M   'P 1'
#
loop_
_entity.id
_entity.type
_entity.pdbx_description
1 polymer ?
#
loop_
_entity_poly.entity_id
_entity_poly.type
_entity_poly.pdbx_seq_one_letter_code
_entity_poly.pdbx_strand_id
1 'polypeptide(L)'
;MGRGAITAHALMSLEARGTLFVLPGMETYDGMIVGEHSRDTDLDINPVRSKELNNIRSAGKDENVKLSPPRLMTLEEAIGYVASDELIEVTPKSIRLRKKYLEANKRKMMRNKPKE
;
A
#
# COMPACT_ATOMS: atom_id res chain seq x y z
N MET A 1 6.20 6.21 -7.25
CA MET A 1 6.26 4.74 -7.26
C MET A 1 4.89 4.20 -7.62
N GLY A 2 4.80 3.60 -8.81
CA GLY A 2 3.77 2.63 -9.19
C GLY A 2 2.34 3.16 -9.29
N ARG A 3 1.99 3.81 -10.41
CA ARG A 3 0.57 3.89 -10.83
C ARG A 3 0.18 2.61 -11.55
N GLY A 4 -1.00 2.08 -11.23
CA GLY A 4 -1.58 0.93 -11.92
C GLY A 4 -2.23 -0.09 -10.98
N ALA A 5 -2.63 -1.22 -11.55
CA ALA A 5 -3.28 -2.29 -10.81
C ALA A 5 -2.33 -3.00 -9.83
N ILE A 6 -2.78 -3.14 -8.59
CA ILE A 6 -2.07 -3.87 -7.54
C ILE A 6 -2.00 -5.35 -7.89
N THR A 7 -0.81 -5.94 -7.80
CA THR A 7 -0.61 -7.35 -8.13
C THR A 7 -0.67 -8.23 -6.88
N ALA A 8 -1.30 -9.41 -6.98
CA ALA A 8 -1.34 -10.37 -5.87
C ALA A 8 0.06 -10.83 -5.45
N HIS A 9 0.99 -10.90 -6.40
CA HIS A 9 2.39 -11.22 -6.16
C HIS A 9 3.08 -10.20 -5.24
N ALA A 10 2.87 -8.90 -5.50
CA ALA A 10 3.42 -7.86 -4.62
C ALA A 10 2.80 -7.94 -3.22
N LEU A 11 1.47 -8.12 -3.12
CA LEU A 11 0.78 -8.20 -1.84
C LEU A 11 1.25 -9.38 -0.98
N MET A 12 1.55 -10.53 -1.57
CA MET A 12 2.08 -11.70 -0.83
C MET A 12 3.37 -11.37 -0.08
N SER A 13 4.28 -10.60 -0.70
CA SER A 13 5.53 -10.18 -0.05
C SER A 13 5.33 -9.09 1.01
N LEU A 14 4.21 -8.35 0.92
CA LEU A 14 3.90 -7.22 1.80
C LEU A 14 3.09 -7.64 3.01
N GLU A 15 2.28 -8.68 2.90
CA GLU A 15 1.50 -9.27 3.99
C GLU A 15 2.39 -9.69 5.17
N ALA A 16 3.60 -10.22 4.89
CA ALA A 16 4.58 -10.54 5.93
C ALA A 16 5.10 -9.31 6.69
N ARG A 17 4.88 -8.08 6.19
CA ARG A 17 5.35 -6.83 6.79
C ARG A 17 4.26 -6.09 7.56
N GLY A 18 3.00 -6.51 7.45
CA GLY A 18 1.89 -5.92 8.20
C GLY A 18 0.53 -6.17 7.56
N THR A 19 -0.46 -5.39 7.96
CA THR A 19 -1.86 -5.59 7.57
C THR A 19 -2.18 -4.82 6.30
N LEU A 20 -2.76 -5.50 5.31
CA LEU A 20 -3.14 -4.90 4.03
C LEU A 20 -4.53 -4.26 4.11
N PHE A 21 -4.71 -3.13 3.44
CA PHE A 21 -6.01 -2.43 3.31
C PHE A 21 -6.60 -2.49 1.91
N VAL A 22 -5.90 -3.17 0.99
CA VAL A 22 -6.20 -3.20 -0.44
C VAL A 22 -6.27 -4.62 -0.95
N LEU A 23 -7.00 -4.78 -2.05
CA LEU A 23 -7.17 -6.03 -2.77
C LEU A 23 -6.31 -6.05 -4.05
N PRO A 24 -5.91 -7.24 -4.52
CA PRO A 24 -5.38 -7.40 -5.87
C PRO A 24 -6.33 -6.81 -6.92
N GLY A 25 -5.79 -6.14 -7.94
CA GLY A 25 -6.54 -5.52 -9.02
C GLY A 25 -7.08 -4.12 -8.72
N MET A 26 -6.98 -3.63 -7.49
CA MET A 26 -7.29 -2.22 -7.19
C MET A 26 -6.27 -1.29 -7.87
N GLU A 27 -6.74 -0.16 -8.38
CA GLU A 27 -5.87 0.89 -8.92
C GLU A 27 -5.18 1.65 -7.78
N THR A 28 -3.87 1.82 -7.91
CA THR A 28 -3.05 2.56 -6.95
C THR A 28 -2.33 3.74 -7.61
N TYR A 29 -1.88 4.67 -6.79
CA TYR A 29 -1.11 5.83 -7.20
C TYR A 29 -0.07 6.18 -6.14
N ASP A 30 0.93 6.95 -6.56
CA ASP A 30 2.01 7.44 -5.70
C ASP A 30 1.50 8.06 -4.41
N GLY A 31 1.94 7.52 -3.26
CA GLY A 31 1.61 8.03 -1.92
C GLY A 31 0.24 7.62 -1.39
N MET A 32 -0.50 6.78 -2.11
CA MET A 32 -1.61 6.01 -1.55
C MET A 32 -1.07 5.04 -0.49
N ILE A 33 -1.77 4.94 0.64
CA ILE A 33 -1.48 4.00 1.72
C ILE A 33 -2.18 2.68 1.37
N VAL A 34 -1.42 1.59 1.35
CA VAL A 34 -1.90 0.26 0.96
C VAL A 34 -2.03 -0.71 2.13
N GLY A 35 -1.52 -0.32 3.31
CA GLY A 35 -1.53 -1.13 4.51
C GLY A 35 -0.81 -0.45 5.66
N GLU A 36 -0.91 -1.08 6.82
CA GLU A 36 -0.20 -0.73 8.05
C GLU A 36 1.06 -1.57 8.17
N HIS A 37 2.16 -0.91 8.51
CA HIS A 37 3.42 -1.59 8.76
C HIS A 37 3.44 -2.10 10.21
N SER A 38 3.96 -3.30 10.43
CA SER A 38 4.12 -3.91 11.77
C SER A 38 5.07 -3.16 12.72
N ARG A 39 5.73 -2.10 12.23
CA ARG A 39 6.64 -1.24 13.01
C ARG A 39 6.23 0.21 12.85
N ASP A 40 6.60 1.05 13.82
CA ASP A 40 6.29 2.49 13.89
C ASP A 40 6.92 3.37 12.80
N THR A 41 7.56 2.77 11.78
CA THR A 41 8.21 3.48 10.69
C THR A 41 7.45 3.30 9.39
N ASP A 42 7.25 4.38 8.64
CA ASP A 42 6.72 4.31 7.28
C ASP A 42 7.66 3.54 6.34
N LEU A 43 7.08 2.71 5.47
CA LEU A 43 7.80 1.96 4.45
C LEU A 43 7.29 2.31 3.05
N ASP A 44 8.17 2.82 2.20
CA ASP A 44 7.89 3.05 0.78
C ASP A 44 8.01 1.73 0.01
N ILE A 45 6.93 1.31 -0.66
CA ILE A 45 6.84 0.03 -1.36
C ILE A 45 6.28 0.21 -2.77
N ASN A 46 6.49 -0.80 -3.62
CA ASN A 46 5.92 -0.86 -4.96
C ASN A 46 4.84 -1.97 -5.03
N PRO A 47 3.54 -1.62 -4.97
CA PRO A 47 2.45 -2.59 -4.99
C PRO A 47 2.10 -3.12 -6.41
N VAL A 48 2.64 -2.50 -7.47
CA VAL A 48 2.41 -2.92 -8.86
C VAL A 48 3.52 -3.86 -9.38
N ARG A 49 4.40 -4.34 -8.50
CA ARG A 49 5.54 -5.18 -8.89
C ARG A 49 5.07 -6.56 -9.40
N SER A 50 5.16 -6.74 -10.70
CA SER A 50 4.96 -8.04 -11.36
C SER A 50 5.99 -9.09 -10.91
N LYS A 51 5.59 -10.35 -11.02
CA LYS A 51 6.47 -11.50 -10.83
C LYS A 51 7.58 -11.47 -11.88
N GLU A 52 8.84 -11.52 -11.46
CA GLU A 52 9.95 -11.70 -12.39
C GLU A 52 9.90 -13.14 -12.92
N LEU A 53 9.74 -13.28 -14.23
CA LEU A 53 9.75 -14.55 -14.95
C LEU A 53 11.19 -15.07 -15.04
N ASN A 54 11.78 -15.43 -13.91
CA ASN A 54 12.98 -16.24 -13.94
C ASN A 54 12.55 -17.64 -14.37
N ASN A 55 13.16 -18.16 -15.43
CA ASN A 55 12.96 -19.50 -16.00
C ASN A 55 13.36 -20.63 -15.01
N ILE A 56 12.86 -20.58 -13.78
CA ILE A 56 12.98 -21.63 -12.79
C ILE A 56 11.90 -22.64 -13.14
N ARG A 57 12.33 -23.76 -13.73
CA ARG A 57 11.57 -24.98 -13.93
C ARG A 57 10.83 -25.37 -12.66
N SER A 58 9.58 -24.94 -12.53
CA SER A 58 8.62 -25.51 -11.60
C SER A 58 7.40 -25.94 -12.40
N ALA A 59 7.57 -27.00 -13.17
CA ALA A 59 6.45 -27.73 -13.76
C ALA A 59 5.55 -28.21 -12.60
N GLY A 60 4.38 -27.59 -12.43
CA GLY A 60 3.32 -28.10 -11.54
C GLY A 60 2.97 -27.26 -10.31
N LYS A 61 3.51 -26.06 -10.12
CA LYS A 61 3.05 -25.15 -9.04
C LYS A 61 2.68 -23.78 -9.60
N ASP A 62 1.50 -23.71 -10.22
CA ASP A 62 0.70 -22.48 -10.12
C ASP A 62 0.34 -22.35 -8.63
N GLU A 63 1.20 -21.68 -7.86
CA GLU A 63 0.92 -21.39 -6.46
C GLU A 63 -0.28 -20.46 -6.44
N ASN A 64 -1.45 -21.05 -6.15
CA ASN A 64 -2.68 -20.33 -5.90
C ASN A 64 -2.38 -19.32 -4.77
N VAL A 65 -2.27 -18.04 -5.13
CA VAL A 65 -1.84 -16.97 -4.23
C VAL A 65 -2.92 -16.82 -3.16
N LYS A 66 -2.68 -17.43 -1.99
CA LYS A 66 -3.54 -17.26 -0.81
C LYS A 66 -3.06 -16.02 -0.07
N LEU A 67 -3.87 -14.98 -0.09
CA LEU A 67 -3.68 -13.76 0.70
C LEU A 67 -4.61 -13.82 1.92
N SER A 68 -4.15 -13.36 3.07
CA SER A 68 -5.07 -13.08 4.17
C SER A 68 -6.07 -12.00 3.75
N PRO A 69 -7.32 -12.06 4.26
CA PRO A 69 -8.32 -11.05 3.96
C PRO A 69 -7.80 -9.67 4.40
N PRO A 70 -7.80 -8.65 3.52
CA PRO A 70 -7.38 -7.32 3.90
C PRO A 70 -8.40 -6.68 4.84
N ARG A 71 -7.92 -5.78 5.69
CA ARG A 71 -8.77 -4.95 6.54
C ARG A 71 -9.28 -3.77 5.71
N LEU A 72 -10.46 -3.92 5.14
CA LEU A 72 -11.14 -2.83 4.43
C LEU A 72 -11.71 -1.83 5.44
N MET A 73 -11.16 -0.62 5.46
CA MET A 73 -11.58 0.42 6.42
C MET A 73 -12.88 1.09 5.99
N THR A 74 -13.78 1.30 6.94
CA THR A 74 -14.89 2.25 6.78
C THR A 74 -14.42 3.70 6.89
N LEU A 75 -15.31 4.66 6.62
CA LEU A 75 -14.97 6.08 6.77
C LEU A 75 -14.64 6.44 8.22
N GLU A 76 -15.42 5.90 9.15
CA GLU A 76 -15.27 6.12 10.59
C GLU A 76 -13.95 5.55 11.09
N GLU A 77 -13.59 4.34 10.66
CA GLU A 77 -12.29 3.75 10.96
C GLU A 77 -11.14 4.57 10.38
N ALA A 78 -11.27 5.03 9.13
CA ALA A 78 -10.26 5.86 8.49
C ALA A 78 -10.05 7.20 9.23
N ILE A 79 -11.11 7.81 9.74
CA ILE A 79 -11.03 9.04 10.57
C ILE A 79 -10.31 8.77 11.89
N GLY A 80 -10.55 7.62 12.52
CA GLY A 80 -9.83 7.24 13.74
C GLY A 80 -8.36 6.88 13.50
N TYR A 81 -8.02 6.46 12.28
CA TYR A 81 -6.68 5.99 11.93
C TYR A 81 -5.76 7.10 11.38
N VAL A 82 -6.30 8.11 10.69
CA VAL A 82 -5.50 9.07 9.94
C VAL A 82 -4.54 9.88 10.82
N ALA A 83 -3.26 9.91 10.45
CA ALA A 83 -2.24 10.72 11.12
C ALA A 83 -2.20 12.18 10.60
N SER A 84 -1.48 13.06 11.31
CA SER A 84 -1.38 14.49 10.94
C SER A 84 -0.72 14.78 9.59
N ASP A 85 0.09 13.85 9.05
CA ASP A 85 0.72 13.93 7.73
C ASP A 85 -0.05 13.14 6.65
N GLU A 86 -1.23 12.65 6.98
CA GLU A 86 -2.09 11.82 6.15
C GLU A 86 -3.42 12.52 5.83
N LEU A 87 -4.06 12.06 4.78
CA LEU A 87 -5.34 12.56 4.31
C LEU A 87 -6.22 11.39 3.88
N ILE A 88 -7.52 11.55 4.10
CA ILE A 88 -8.54 10.63 3.60
C ILE A 88 -9.06 11.18 2.28
N GLU A 89 -8.93 10.40 1.22
CA GLU A 89 -9.54 10.69 -0.07
C GLU A 89 -10.90 9.99 -0.13
N VAL A 90 -11.97 10.78 -0.18
CA VAL A 90 -13.34 10.27 -0.25
C VAL A 90 -13.91 10.53 -1.64
N THR A 91 -14.42 9.48 -2.26
CA THR A 91 -15.17 9.53 -3.52
C THR A 91 -16.47 8.74 -3.34
N PRO A 92 -17.51 8.96 -4.16
CA PRO A 92 -18.77 8.21 -4.04
C PRO A 92 -18.61 6.68 -4.15
N LYS A 93 -17.51 6.21 -4.76
CA LYS A 93 -17.24 4.78 -4.99
C LYS A 93 -16.19 4.18 -4.06
N SER A 94 -15.39 5.00 -3.39
CA SER A 94 -14.22 4.52 -2.66
C SER A 94 -13.71 5.53 -1.63
N ILE A 95 -13.21 4.99 -0.51
CA ILE A 95 -12.48 5.72 0.52
C ILE A 95 -11.04 5.19 0.49
N ARG A 96 -10.07 6.10 0.45
CA ARG A 96 -8.65 5.75 0.42
C ARG A 96 -7.87 6.57 1.44
N LEU A 97 -6.82 5.98 1.98
CA LEU A 97 -5.82 6.69 2.77
C LEU A 97 -4.63 7.07 1.88
N ARG A 98 -4.07 8.27 2.10
CA ARG A 98 -2.89 8.74 1.39
C ARG A 98 -2.04 9.66 2.27
N LYS A 99 -0.76 9.76 1.96
CA LYS A 99 0.11 10.79 2.53
C LYS A 99 -0.22 12.16 1.94
N LYS A 100 -0.02 13.21 2.74
CA LYS A 100 -0.15 14.62 2.30
C LYS A 100 0.78 14.91 1.12
N TYR A 101 2.03 14.48 1.24
CA TYR A 101 3.01 14.54 0.15
C TYR A 101 3.11 13.19 -0.55
N LEU A 102 2.77 13.16 -1.83
CA LEU A 102 2.73 11.92 -2.61
C LEU A 102 4.11 11.38 -2.96
N GLU A 103 5.05 12.27 -3.23
CA GLU A 103 6.43 11.91 -3.56
C GLU A 103 7.23 11.60 -2.30
N ALA A 104 7.91 10.45 -2.29
CA ALA A 104 8.77 10.02 -1.18
C ALA A 104 9.87 11.05 -0.87
N ASN A 105 10.46 11.66 -1.91
CA ASN A 105 11.49 12.68 -1.73
C ASN A 105 10.96 13.92 -1.00
N LYS A 106 9.75 14.38 -1.36
CA LYS A 106 9.09 15.50 -0.68
C LYS A 106 8.76 15.15 0.78
N ARG A 107 8.32 13.92 1.08
CA ARG A 107 8.10 13.46 2.47
C ARG A 107 9.37 13.56 3.30
N LYS A 108 10.48 13.02 2.78
CA LYS A 108 11.79 13.07 3.47
C LYS A 108 12.24 14.52 3.72
N MET A 109 12.07 15.40 2.73
CA MET A 109 12.42 16.81 2.87
C MET A 109 11.56 17.52 3.93
N MET A 110 10.24 17.30 3.92
CA MET A 110 9.32 17.94 4.86
C MET A 110 9.48 17.43 6.29
N ARG A 111 9.84 16.15 6.46
CA ARG A 111 10.15 15.58 7.78
C ARG A 111 11.36 16.25 8.45
N ASN A 112 12.33 16.70 7.65
CA ASN A 112 13.55 17.34 8.14
C ASN A 112 13.40 18.86 8.33
N LYS A 113 12.27 19.46 7.92
CA LYS A 113 12.03 20.88 8.11
C LYS A 113 11.62 21.12 9.58
N PRO A 114 12.25 22.07 10.29
CA PRO A 114 11.83 22.41 11.65
C PRO A 114 10.36 22.87 11.61
N LYS A 115 9.55 22.36 12.54
CA LYS A 115 8.19 22.84 12.74
C LYS A 115 8.30 24.25 13.33
N GLU A 116 7.76 25.25 12.63
CA GLU A 116 7.53 26.60 13.19
C GLU A 116 6.50 26.56 14.33
#